data_AF-A0A7C9IWE3-F1
#
_entry.id   AF-A0A7C9IWE3-F1
#
_cell.length_a   1.000
_cell.length_b   1.000
_cell.length_c   1.000
_cell.angle_alpha   90.00
_cell.angle_beta   90.00
_cell.angle_gamma   90.00
#
_symmetry.space_group_name_H-M   'P 1'
#
loop_
_entity.id
_entity.type
_entity.pdbx_description
1 polymer ?
#
loop_
_entity_poly.entity_id
_entity_poly.type
_entity_poly.pdbx_seq_one_letter_code
_entity_poly.pdbx_strand_id
1 'polypeptide(L)'
;MPHALIAGVPMGWSRQVRGALDKVKVPDWTFSVFPGSDPKIAGISDKQLPDLLADAAKRGGAHVFCVSDGRDRQRIATAIREHFRFRWLASDVVRTATTQSEPLVKDIERAIKEEIEWRNALHPIVKSSPLALPQRGFSAERSVEAIWSMSESFNKEDGFFAKVGEALEQFRMQHLKKWDKHRERFFIDLSNRVWKDDGPYHGDAPFPRDWKYSSALPERFHFDVQHAQRKAFNFNDRAGRGKSVATSKHCNVDAHGYLR
;
A
#
# COMPACT_ATOMS: atom_id res chain seq x y z
N MET A 1 -13.17 2.35 13.14
CA MET A 1 -14.02 2.15 11.94
C MET A 1 -13.18 2.46 10.71
N PRO A 2 -13.22 1.64 9.64
CA PRO A 2 -12.57 1.96 8.38
C PRO A 2 -13.06 3.29 7.80
N HIS A 3 -12.18 3.96 7.08
CA HIS A 3 -12.43 5.29 6.53
C HIS A 3 -12.05 5.36 5.05
N ALA A 4 -12.81 6.12 4.26
CA ALA A 4 -12.50 6.45 2.88
C ALA A 4 -12.39 7.96 2.72
N LEU A 5 -11.28 8.41 2.11
CA LEU A 5 -10.97 9.81 1.87
C LEU A 5 -11.12 10.11 0.38
N ILE A 6 -12.07 10.96 0.02
CA ILE A 6 -12.30 11.38 -1.36
C ILE A 6 -11.50 12.64 -1.63
N ALA A 7 -10.39 12.49 -2.33
CA ALA A 7 -9.37 13.51 -2.52
C ALA A 7 -9.40 14.12 -3.93
N GLY A 8 -9.08 15.41 -4.00
CA GLY A 8 -8.97 16.14 -5.26
C GLY A 8 -10.31 16.64 -5.78
N VAL A 9 -11.34 16.66 -4.92
CA VAL A 9 -12.64 17.25 -5.24
C VAL A 9 -12.51 18.77 -5.29
N PRO A 10 -12.91 19.45 -6.37
CA PRO A 10 -12.94 20.90 -6.43
C PRO A 10 -13.73 21.50 -5.26
N MET A 11 -13.26 22.61 -4.71
CA MET A 11 -13.91 23.23 -3.54
C MET A 11 -15.40 23.52 -3.78
N GLY A 12 -15.76 23.96 -4.99
CA GLY A 12 -17.15 24.24 -5.37
C GLY A 12 -18.08 23.03 -5.36
N TRP A 13 -17.55 21.80 -5.40
CA TRP A 13 -18.34 20.55 -5.41
C TRP A 13 -18.33 19.86 -4.04
N SER A 14 -17.47 20.29 -3.12
CA SER A 14 -17.20 19.58 -1.87
C SER A 14 -18.44 19.40 -1.00
N ARG A 15 -19.35 20.39 -0.95
CA ARG A 15 -20.60 20.28 -0.18
C ARG A 15 -21.53 19.21 -0.75
N GLN A 16 -21.71 19.20 -2.06
CA GLN A 16 -22.59 18.26 -2.76
C GLN A 16 -22.02 16.84 -2.69
N VAL A 17 -20.69 16.69 -2.85
CA VAL A 17 -20.01 15.41 -2.69
C VAL A 17 -20.16 14.88 -1.26
N ARG A 18 -19.99 15.72 -0.23
CA ARG A 18 -20.26 15.30 1.17
C ARG A 18 -21.71 14.84 1.35
N GLY A 19 -22.68 15.62 0.85
CA GLY A 19 -24.09 15.23 0.91
C GLY A 19 -24.43 13.95 0.12
N ALA A 20 -23.66 13.61 -0.92
CA ALA A 20 -23.78 12.32 -1.60
C ALA A 20 -23.17 11.20 -0.74
N LEU A 21 -22.03 11.42 -0.10
CA LEU A 21 -21.37 10.44 0.77
C LEU A 21 -22.25 10.08 1.99
N ASP A 22 -23.03 11.03 2.52
CA ASP A 22 -24.00 10.77 3.60
C ASP A 22 -25.11 9.77 3.19
N LYS A 23 -25.32 9.56 1.88
CA LYS A 23 -26.31 8.60 1.34
C LYS A 23 -25.73 7.20 1.10
N VAL A 24 -24.41 7.02 1.22
CA VAL A 24 -23.74 5.73 1.00
C VAL A 24 -24.13 4.76 2.10
N LYS A 25 -24.71 3.62 1.73
CA LYS A 25 -25.23 2.61 2.66
C LYS A 25 -24.28 1.43 2.81
N VAL A 26 -23.05 1.70 3.22
CA VAL A 26 -22.10 0.65 3.61
C VAL A 26 -21.91 0.66 5.13
N PRO A 27 -22.26 -0.41 5.85
CA PRO A 27 -22.08 -0.49 7.29
C PRO A 27 -20.62 -0.26 7.71
N ASP A 28 -20.43 0.38 8.86
CA ASP A 28 -19.13 0.58 9.54
C ASP A 28 -18.07 1.40 8.78
N TRP A 29 -18.42 1.97 7.62
CA TRP A 29 -17.54 2.87 6.87
C TRP A 29 -17.89 4.33 7.12
N THR A 30 -16.86 5.14 7.22
CA THR A 30 -16.99 6.61 7.31
C THR A 30 -16.27 7.26 6.13
N PHE A 31 -16.76 8.43 5.73
CA PHE A 31 -16.29 9.11 4.53
C PHE A 31 -15.92 10.56 4.85
N SER A 32 -14.92 11.08 4.17
CA SER A 32 -14.64 12.52 4.19
C SER A 32 -14.06 12.99 2.86
N VAL A 33 -14.05 14.31 2.67
CA VAL A 33 -13.55 14.94 1.44
C VAL A 33 -12.28 15.71 1.77
N PHE A 34 -11.22 15.42 1.03
CA PHE A 34 -9.99 16.20 1.00
C PHE A 34 -10.01 17.08 -0.27
N PRO A 35 -10.26 18.40 -0.15
CA PRO A 35 -10.44 19.25 -1.32
C PRO A 35 -9.16 19.40 -2.15
N GLY A 36 -9.33 19.50 -3.46
CA GLY A 36 -8.26 19.91 -4.38
C GLY A 36 -7.88 21.37 -4.18
N SER A 37 -6.67 21.73 -4.62
CA SER A 37 -6.18 23.13 -4.56
C SER A 37 -6.85 24.03 -5.59
N ASP A 38 -7.30 23.49 -6.72
CA ASP A 38 -8.03 24.23 -7.73
C ASP A 38 -9.55 24.21 -7.45
N PRO A 39 -10.23 25.37 -7.42
CA PRO A 39 -11.66 25.44 -7.16
C PRO A 39 -12.55 24.88 -8.28
N LYS A 40 -12.00 24.67 -9.49
CA LYS A 40 -12.73 24.29 -10.70
C LYS A 40 -12.27 22.97 -11.31
N ILE A 41 -11.00 22.60 -11.12
CA ILE A 41 -10.38 21.42 -11.74
C ILE A 41 -10.21 20.32 -10.70
N ALA A 42 -10.68 19.12 -11.01
CA ALA A 42 -10.46 17.98 -10.13
C ALA A 42 -9.00 17.55 -10.17
N GLY A 43 -8.38 17.39 -9.01
CA GLY A 43 -6.98 16.99 -8.89
C GLY A 43 -6.35 17.24 -7.52
N ILE A 44 -5.26 16.54 -7.27
CA ILE A 44 -4.35 16.74 -6.13
C ILE A 44 -2.99 17.12 -6.69
N SER A 45 -2.40 18.18 -6.14
CA SER A 45 -1.02 18.57 -6.48
C SER A 45 0.01 17.90 -5.58
N ASP A 46 1.28 17.94 -5.97
CA ASP A 46 2.38 17.39 -5.17
C ASP A 46 2.56 18.04 -3.82
N LYS A 47 2.23 19.32 -3.74
CA LYS A 47 2.28 20.07 -2.48
C LYS A 47 1.23 19.57 -1.48
N GLN A 48 0.14 18.97 -1.97
CA GLN A 48 -0.94 18.44 -1.14
C GLN A 48 -0.74 16.95 -0.77
N LEU A 49 0.17 16.24 -1.44
CA LEU A 49 0.41 14.82 -1.15
C LEU A 49 0.79 14.56 0.31
N PRO A 50 1.73 15.29 0.93
CA PRO A 50 2.08 15.05 2.33
C PRO A 50 0.88 15.18 3.28
N ASP A 51 0.06 16.22 3.10
CA ASP A 51 -1.12 16.46 3.93
C ASP A 51 -2.21 15.41 3.71
N LEU A 52 -2.41 14.99 2.45
CA LEU A 52 -3.34 13.93 2.09
C LEU A 52 -2.97 12.61 2.78
N LEU A 53 -1.70 12.23 2.69
CA LEU A 53 -1.20 11.02 3.32
C LEU A 53 -1.28 11.11 4.86
N ALA A 54 -0.96 12.27 5.43
CA ALA A 54 -1.07 12.50 6.87
C ALA A 54 -2.52 12.40 7.37
N ASP A 55 -3.50 12.92 6.63
CA ASP A 55 -4.92 12.77 6.96
C ASP A 55 -5.38 11.30 6.83
N ALA A 56 -4.92 10.59 5.80
CA ALA A 56 -5.19 9.16 5.67
C ALA A 56 -4.62 8.35 6.85
N ALA A 57 -3.39 8.63 7.26
CA ALA A 57 -2.74 8.02 8.42
C ALA A 57 -3.48 8.32 9.74
N LYS A 58 -3.85 9.59 9.97
CA LYS A 58 -4.60 10.04 11.16
C LYS A 58 -5.94 9.32 11.31
N ARG A 59 -6.52 8.86 10.19
CA ARG A 59 -7.78 8.11 10.14
C ARG A 59 -7.58 6.59 10.16
N GLY A 60 -6.42 6.14 10.62
CA GLY A 60 -6.12 4.72 10.77
C GLY A 60 -5.87 4.00 9.44
N GLY A 61 -5.31 4.70 8.46
CA GLY A 61 -5.04 4.15 7.13
C GLY A 61 -6.25 4.21 6.21
N ALA A 62 -6.84 5.40 6.04
CA ALA A 62 -7.99 5.55 5.14
C ALA A 62 -7.67 5.06 3.72
N HIS A 63 -8.66 4.45 3.05
CA HIS A 63 -8.59 4.21 1.61
C HIS A 63 -8.68 5.56 0.90
N VAL A 64 -7.67 5.89 0.11
CA VAL A 64 -7.60 7.14 -0.66
C VAL A 64 -8.25 6.95 -2.04
N PHE A 65 -9.35 7.65 -2.25
CA PHE A 65 -10.00 7.77 -3.55
C PHE A 65 -9.66 9.12 -4.16
N CYS A 66 -8.82 9.15 -5.20
CA CYS A 66 -8.50 10.41 -5.85
C CYS A 66 -9.39 10.65 -7.08
N VAL A 67 -9.62 11.93 -7.37
CA VAL A 67 -10.28 12.43 -8.58
C VAL A 67 -9.27 13.31 -9.31
N SER A 68 -9.14 13.16 -10.63
CA SER A 68 -8.24 14.01 -11.41
C SER A 68 -8.63 14.02 -12.88
N ASP A 69 -8.72 15.22 -13.45
CA ASP A 69 -8.81 15.48 -14.89
C ASP A 69 -7.43 15.64 -15.55
N GLY A 70 -6.36 15.58 -14.75
CA GLY A 70 -4.98 15.80 -15.16
C GLY A 70 -4.27 14.56 -15.70
N ARG A 71 -3.11 14.79 -16.33
CA ARG A 71 -2.23 13.73 -16.87
C ARG A 71 -1.27 13.12 -15.84
N ASP A 72 -1.22 13.67 -14.63
CA ASP A 72 -0.30 13.29 -13.56
C ASP A 72 -0.76 12.09 -12.73
N ARG A 73 -1.89 11.48 -13.11
CA ARG A 73 -2.53 10.36 -12.42
C ARG A 73 -1.58 9.21 -12.06
N GLN A 74 -0.68 8.83 -12.97
CA GLN A 74 0.27 7.74 -12.72
C GLN A 74 1.29 8.09 -11.63
N ARG A 75 1.76 9.34 -11.64
CA ARG A 75 2.77 9.84 -10.72
C ARG A 75 2.19 9.96 -9.30
N ILE A 76 0.99 10.52 -9.18
CA ILE A 76 0.22 10.59 -7.92
C ILE A 76 -0.09 9.19 -7.39
N ALA A 77 -0.59 8.29 -8.24
CA ALA A 77 -0.89 6.92 -7.82
C ALA A 77 0.36 6.21 -7.27
N THR A 78 1.52 6.38 -7.93
CA THR A 78 2.79 5.77 -7.49
C THR A 78 3.23 6.30 -6.12
N ALA A 79 2.98 7.56 -5.81
CA ALA A 79 3.32 8.16 -4.52
C ALA A 79 2.42 7.68 -3.36
N ILE A 80 1.24 7.12 -3.66
CA ILE A 80 0.25 6.73 -2.64
C ILE A 80 0.17 5.20 -2.48
N ARG A 81 0.04 4.46 -3.59
CA ARG A 81 -0.46 3.08 -3.62
C ARG A 81 0.36 2.05 -2.84
N GLU A 82 1.65 2.33 -2.65
CA GLU A 82 2.54 1.44 -1.91
C GLU A 82 2.40 1.59 -0.39
N HIS A 83 1.87 2.73 0.05
CA HIS A 83 1.70 3.10 1.45
C HIS A 83 0.25 2.96 1.89
N PHE A 84 -0.69 3.39 1.05
CA PHE A 84 -2.13 3.39 1.32
C PHE A 84 -2.89 2.73 0.17
N ARG A 85 -4.01 2.09 0.49
CA ARG A 85 -4.99 1.66 -0.49
C ARG A 85 -5.44 2.86 -1.31
N PHE A 86 -5.41 2.70 -2.62
CA PHE A 86 -5.57 3.79 -3.56
C PHE A 86 -6.43 3.39 -4.74
N ARG A 87 -7.35 4.27 -5.13
CA ARG A 87 -8.17 4.12 -6.32
C ARG A 87 -8.43 5.48 -6.96
N TRP A 88 -8.48 5.49 -8.29
CA TRP A 88 -9.04 6.63 -9.02
C TRP A 88 -10.55 6.49 -9.17
N LEU A 89 -11.28 7.56 -8.85
CA LEU A 89 -12.66 7.75 -9.29
C LEU A 89 -12.69 8.42 -10.67
N ALA A 90 -13.76 8.15 -11.41
CA ALA A 90 -14.03 8.87 -12.64
C ALA A 90 -14.48 10.30 -12.31
N SER A 91 -13.79 11.31 -12.84
CA SER A 91 -14.12 12.72 -12.57
C SER A 91 -15.53 13.08 -12.99
N ASP A 92 -16.02 12.49 -14.08
CA ASP A 92 -17.39 12.70 -14.56
C ASP A 92 -18.42 12.25 -13.52
N VAL A 93 -18.21 11.10 -12.86
CA VAL A 93 -19.08 10.59 -11.80
C VAL A 93 -19.10 11.55 -10.61
N VAL A 94 -17.94 12.06 -10.21
CA VAL A 94 -17.82 13.03 -9.11
C VAL A 94 -18.45 14.37 -9.48
N ARG A 95 -18.29 14.83 -10.72
CA ARG A 95 -18.92 16.05 -11.23
C ARG A 95 -20.44 15.93 -11.26
N THR A 96 -20.97 14.78 -11.70
CA THR A 96 -22.42 14.54 -11.73
C THR A 96 -23.05 14.58 -10.34
N ALA A 97 -22.30 14.30 -9.27
CA ALA A 97 -22.80 14.40 -7.89
C ALA A 97 -23.29 15.82 -7.50
N THR A 98 -22.92 16.85 -8.27
CA THR A 98 -23.43 18.22 -8.08
C THR A 98 -24.91 18.37 -8.43
N THR A 99 -25.45 17.48 -9.26
CA THR A 99 -26.85 17.48 -9.71
C THR A 99 -27.59 16.19 -9.38
N GLN A 100 -26.90 15.04 -9.47
CA GLN A 100 -27.43 13.70 -9.22
C GLN A 100 -26.41 12.89 -8.42
N SER A 101 -26.75 12.55 -7.18
CA SER A 101 -25.83 11.86 -6.26
C SER A 101 -25.72 10.36 -6.52
N GLU A 102 -26.74 9.75 -7.11
CA GLU A 102 -26.92 8.30 -7.22
C GLU A 102 -25.76 7.60 -7.96
N PRO A 103 -25.19 8.14 -9.05
CA PRO A 103 -24.04 7.52 -9.72
C PRO A 103 -22.81 7.45 -8.81
N LEU A 104 -22.50 8.52 -8.08
CA LEU A 104 -21.36 8.55 -7.15
C LEU A 104 -21.59 7.59 -5.99
N VAL A 105 -22.79 7.59 -5.40
CA VAL A 105 -23.13 6.68 -4.29
C VAL A 105 -22.91 5.23 -4.70
N LYS A 106 -23.46 4.81 -5.85
CA LYS A 106 -23.29 3.43 -6.37
C LYS A 106 -21.84 3.08 -6.64
N ASP A 107 -21.06 3.99 -7.20
CA ASP A 107 -19.65 3.72 -7.50
C ASP A 107 -18.81 3.57 -6.22
N ILE A 108 -19.07 4.41 -5.20
CA ILE A 108 -18.44 4.29 -3.89
C ILE A 108 -18.87 2.97 -3.22
N GLU A 109 -20.16 2.65 -3.16
CA GLU A 109 -20.65 1.39 -2.56
C GLU A 109 -19.99 0.16 -3.18
N ARG A 110 -19.92 0.12 -4.52
CA ARG A 110 -19.21 -0.93 -5.27
C ARG A 110 -17.74 -0.98 -4.89
N ALA A 111 -17.07 0.17 -4.83
CA ALA A 111 -15.65 0.25 -4.48
C ALA A 111 -15.36 -0.24 -3.06
N ILE A 112 -16.23 0.11 -2.12
CA ILE A 112 -16.06 -0.29 -0.72
C ILE A 112 -16.34 -1.77 -0.55
N LYS A 113 -17.32 -2.35 -1.26
CA LYS A 113 -17.52 -3.81 -1.26
C LYS A 113 -16.25 -4.53 -1.69
N GLU A 114 -15.65 -4.11 -2.80
CA GLU A 114 -14.37 -4.65 -3.29
C GLU A 114 -13.23 -4.46 -2.27
N GLU A 115 -13.17 -3.32 -1.60
CA GLU A 115 -12.17 -3.07 -0.55
C GLU A 115 -12.39 -3.96 0.68
N ILE A 116 -13.63 -4.27 1.06
CA ILE A 116 -13.92 -5.22 2.13
C ILE A 116 -13.37 -6.61 1.76
N GLU A 117 -13.59 -7.06 0.53
CA GLU A 117 -13.03 -8.33 0.03
C GLU A 117 -11.51 -8.33 0.07
N TRP A 118 -10.88 -7.24 -0.40
CA TRP A 118 -9.42 -7.06 -0.31
C TRP A 118 -8.93 -7.14 1.13
N ARG A 119 -9.56 -6.42 2.06
CA ARG A 119 -9.14 -6.37 3.47
C ARG A 119 -9.23 -7.72 4.13
N ASN A 120 -10.29 -8.48 3.84
CA ASN A 120 -10.49 -9.82 4.39
C ASN A 120 -9.49 -10.83 3.86
N ALA A 121 -9.12 -10.72 2.57
CA ALA A 121 -8.23 -11.68 1.93
C ALA A 121 -6.74 -11.38 2.13
N LEU A 122 -6.34 -10.09 2.11
CA LEU A 122 -4.95 -9.70 1.85
C LEU A 122 -4.33 -8.74 2.88
N HIS A 123 -5.12 -8.05 3.69
CA HIS A 123 -4.61 -6.97 4.54
C HIS A 123 -3.41 -7.45 5.39
N PRO A 124 -2.23 -6.80 5.29
CA PRO A 124 -1.02 -7.29 5.93
C PRO A 124 -1.03 -6.95 7.44
N ILE A 125 -1.72 -7.78 8.22
CA ILE A 125 -1.85 -7.59 9.69
C ILE A 125 -0.63 -8.15 10.43
N VAL A 126 0.16 -9.03 9.79
CA VAL A 126 1.29 -9.73 10.42
C VAL A 126 2.58 -9.48 9.66
N LYS A 127 3.69 -9.35 10.40
CA LYS A 127 5.04 -9.17 9.83
C LYS A 127 5.47 -10.32 8.91
N SER A 128 4.90 -11.51 9.11
CA SER A 128 5.10 -12.68 8.25
C SER A 128 4.35 -12.60 6.92
N SER A 129 3.58 -11.55 6.64
CA SER A 129 2.92 -11.38 5.34
C SER A 129 3.96 -11.22 4.23
N PRO A 130 3.86 -11.94 3.09
CA PRO A 130 4.68 -11.66 1.92
C PRO A 130 4.57 -10.21 1.45
N LEU A 131 3.41 -9.58 1.67
CA LEU A 131 3.20 -8.18 1.34
C LEU A 131 3.99 -7.23 2.25
N ALA A 132 4.54 -7.67 3.39
CA ALA A 132 5.45 -6.86 4.19
C ALA A 132 6.82 -6.71 3.51
N LEU A 133 7.27 -7.71 2.75
CA LEU A 133 8.53 -7.66 2.00
C LEU A 133 8.48 -6.58 0.91
N PRO A 134 9.60 -5.90 0.63
CA PRO A 134 9.63 -4.89 -0.40
C PRO A 134 9.64 -5.52 -1.81
N GLN A 135 8.75 -5.06 -2.68
CA GLN A 135 8.72 -5.48 -4.10
C GLN A 135 10.08 -5.24 -4.77
N ARG A 136 10.73 -4.12 -4.44
CA ARG A 136 12.09 -3.80 -4.87
C ARG A 136 13.06 -4.18 -3.76
N GLY A 137 13.98 -5.09 -4.06
CA GLY A 137 15.00 -5.53 -3.12
C GLY A 137 14.86 -7.01 -2.79
N PHE A 138 13.65 -7.54 -2.62
CA PHE A 138 13.42 -8.98 -2.51
C PHE A 138 13.43 -9.63 -3.90
N SER A 139 14.28 -10.64 -4.11
CA SER A 139 14.33 -11.38 -5.38
C SER A 139 13.39 -12.58 -5.35
N ALA A 140 12.18 -12.43 -5.90
CA ALA A 140 11.18 -13.50 -5.99
C ALA A 140 11.25 -14.25 -7.33
N GLU A 141 10.66 -15.45 -7.39
CA GLU A 141 10.41 -16.11 -8.67
C GLU A 141 9.36 -15.35 -9.50
N ARG A 142 9.54 -15.30 -10.82
CA ARG A 142 8.62 -14.61 -11.75
C ARG A 142 7.17 -15.09 -11.62
N SER A 143 6.97 -16.36 -11.27
CA SER A 143 5.65 -16.98 -11.10
C SER A 143 4.85 -16.37 -9.95
N VAL A 144 5.53 -15.83 -8.93
CA VAL A 144 4.91 -15.27 -7.72
C VAL A 144 5.28 -13.80 -7.47
N GLU A 145 6.13 -13.20 -8.29
CA GLU A 145 6.54 -11.79 -8.20
C GLU A 145 5.35 -10.82 -8.37
N ALA A 146 4.28 -11.24 -9.06
CA ALA A 146 3.14 -10.38 -9.33
C ALA A 146 2.31 -10.01 -8.09
N ILE A 147 2.51 -10.67 -6.94
CA ILE A 147 1.67 -10.51 -5.73
C ILE A 147 1.51 -9.04 -5.30
N TRP A 148 2.57 -8.23 -5.38
CA TRP A 148 2.51 -6.81 -4.98
C TRP A 148 1.60 -6.02 -5.92
N SER A 149 1.81 -6.14 -7.23
CA SER A 149 0.97 -5.47 -8.23
C SER A 149 -0.49 -5.95 -8.23
N MET A 150 -0.71 -7.24 -7.97
CA MET A 150 -2.05 -7.82 -7.83
C MET A 150 -2.74 -7.30 -6.57
N SER A 151 -2.01 -7.17 -5.46
CA SER A 151 -2.56 -6.61 -4.23
C SER A 151 -2.94 -5.13 -4.38
N GLU A 152 -2.25 -4.36 -5.20
CA GLU A 152 -2.55 -2.95 -5.51
C GLU A 152 -3.69 -2.76 -6.52
N SER A 153 -4.22 -3.84 -7.07
CA SER A 153 -5.26 -3.78 -8.10
C SER A 153 -6.63 -3.35 -7.56
N PHE A 154 -7.46 -2.84 -8.47
CA PHE A 154 -8.86 -2.48 -8.24
C PHE A 154 -9.67 -2.66 -9.53
N ASN A 155 -10.99 -2.52 -9.44
CA ASN A 155 -11.98 -2.77 -10.49
C ASN A 155 -11.89 -4.21 -11.00
N LYS A 156 -11.83 -5.15 -10.07
CA LYS A 156 -11.71 -6.57 -10.38
C LYS A 156 -13.05 -7.30 -10.24
N GLU A 157 -13.13 -8.44 -10.89
CA GLU A 157 -14.25 -9.37 -10.78
C GLU A 157 -14.30 -10.01 -9.40
N ASP A 158 -15.50 -10.41 -8.98
CA ASP A 158 -15.71 -11.15 -7.73
C ASP A 158 -14.79 -12.38 -7.68
N GLY A 159 -14.15 -12.60 -6.52
CA GLY A 159 -13.21 -13.70 -6.31
C GLY A 159 -11.78 -13.46 -6.80
N PHE A 160 -11.47 -12.32 -7.43
CA PHE A 160 -10.08 -11.98 -7.79
C PHE A 160 -9.15 -11.99 -6.58
N PHE A 161 -9.52 -11.35 -5.46
CA PHE A 161 -8.64 -11.29 -4.29
C PHE A 161 -8.48 -12.62 -3.54
N ALA A 162 -9.43 -13.56 -3.69
CA ALA A 162 -9.24 -14.92 -3.22
C ALA A 162 -8.07 -15.60 -3.96
N LYS A 163 -8.00 -15.45 -5.30
CA LYS A 163 -6.89 -15.93 -6.12
C LYS A 163 -5.55 -15.25 -5.76
N VAL A 164 -5.58 -13.96 -5.40
CA VAL A 164 -4.38 -13.28 -4.89
C VAL A 164 -3.93 -13.91 -3.56
N GLY A 165 -4.86 -14.26 -2.68
CA GLY A 165 -4.58 -14.98 -1.44
C GLY A 165 -3.89 -16.32 -1.69
N GLU A 166 -4.37 -17.10 -2.67
CA GLU A 166 -3.70 -18.34 -3.10
C GLU A 166 -2.27 -18.09 -3.60
N ALA A 167 -2.06 -17.02 -4.39
CA ALA A 167 -0.73 -16.64 -4.86
C ALA A 167 0.22 -16.23 -3.71
N LEU A 168 -0.29 -15.59 -2.66
CA LEU A 168 0.48 -15.30 -1.45
C LEU A 168 0.90 -16.59 -0.73
N GLU A 169 0.03 -17.59 -0.66
CA GLU A 169 0.38 -18.88 -0.07
C GLU A 169 1.41 -19.64 -0.92
N GLN A 170 1.30 -19.59 -2.24
CA GLN A 170 2.34 -20.09 -3.14
C GLN A 170 3.69 -19.40 -2.91
N PHE A 171 3.69 -18.06 -2.78
CA PHE A 171 4.89 -17.30 -2.44
C PHE A 171 5.51 -17.79 -1.11
N ARG A 172 4.69 -18.00 -0.07
CA ARG A 172 5.17 -18.53 1.21
C ARG A 172 5.80 -19.90 1.06
N MET A 173 5.17 -20.82 0.33
CA MET A 173 5.74 -22.16 0.11
C MET A 173 7.12 -22.10 -0.56
N GLN A 174 7.30 -21.18 -1.50
CA GLN A 174 8.55 -21.02 -2.25
C GLN A 174 9.65 -20.30 -1.47
N HIS A 175 9.31 -19.30 -0.64
CA HIS A 175 10.28 -18.40 -0.04
C HIS A 175 10.41 -18.47 1.47
N LEU A 176 9.37 -18.87 2.21
CA LEU A 176 9.45 -18.98 3.67
C LEU A 176 10.14 -20.31 4.02
N LYS A 177 11.38 -20.31 4.48
CA LYS A 177 12.17 -21.53 4.71
C LYS A 177 12.78 -21.55 6.11
N LYS A 178 13.06 -22.74 6.63
CA LYS A 178 13.93 -22.87 7.81
C LYS A 178 15.34 -22.47 7.40
N TRP A 179 16.03 -21.77 8.30
CA TRP A 179 17.40 -21.34 8.08
C TRP A 179 18.27 -21.72 9.29
N ASP A 180 19.38 -22.41 9.02
CA ASP A 180 20.32 -22.86 10.06
C ASP A 180 19.61 -23.65 11.20
N LYS A 181 20.01 -23.46 12.45
CA LYS A 181 19.42 -24.08 13.64
C LYS A 181 18.22 -23.32 14.23
N HIS A 182 17.72 -22.30 13.53
CA HIS A 182 16.57 -21.53 14.00
C HIS A 182 15.30 -22.38 13.99
N ARG A 183 14.43 -22.17 14.99
CA ARG A 183 13.14 -22.88 15.09
C ARG A 183 12.12 -22.24 14.13
N GLU A 184 12.16 -20.92 14.03
CA GLU A 184 11.35 -20.10 13.13
C GLU A 184 11.74 -20.24 11.65
N ARG A 185 10.83 -19.83 10.77
CA ARG A 185 11.06 -19.75 9.32
C ARG A 185 11.23 -18.29 8.93
N PHE A 186 12.09 -18.05 7.95
CA PHE A 186 12.36 -16.72 7.41
C PHE A 186 12.12 -16.70 5.91
N PHE A 187 11.83 -15.53 5.37
CA PHE A 187 11.81 -15.37 3.92
C PHE A 187 13.24 -15.39 3.40
N ILE A 188 13.50 -16.29 2.45
CA ILE A 188 14.77 -16.42 1.74
C ILE A 188 14.51 -16.16 0.26
N ASP A 189 15.19 -15.16 -0.28
CA ASP A 189 15.05 -14.78 -1.69
C ASP A 189 15.97 -15.61 -2.61
N LEU A 190 15.83 -15.41 -3.93
CA LEU A 190 16.62 -16.13 -4.94
C LEU A 190 18.12 -15.81 -4.89
N SER A 191 18.52 -14.71 -4.26
CA SER A 191 19.93 -14.37 -4.02
C SER A 191 20.46 -15.00 -2.73
N ASN A 192 19.73 -15.96 -2.15
CA ASN A 192 20.03 -16.58 -0.86
C ASN A 192 20.16 -15.58 0.29
N ARG A 193 19.43 -14.46 0.25
CA ARG A 193 19.38 -13.54 1.38
C ARG A 193 18.21 -13.88 2.28
N VAL A 194 18.47 -13.96 3.58
CA VAL A 194 17.50 -14.19 4.64
C VAL A 194 17.03 -12.84 5.13
N TRP A 195 15.72 -12.65 5.18
CA TRP A 195 15.06 -11.44 5.63
C TRP A 195 14.46 -11.70 7.01
N LYS A 196 15.12 -11.23 8.06
CA LYS A 196 14.68 -11.40 9.46
C LYS A 196 14.05 -10.11 9.97
N ASP A 197 12.99 -10.19 10.75
CA ASP A 197 12.24 -9.07 11.32
C ASP A 197 12.29 -9.03 12.86
N ASP A 198 13.28 -9.74 13.42
CA ASP A 198 13.51 -10.00 14.85
C ASP A 198 14.71 -9.23 15.43
N GLY A 199 15.38 -8.42 14.61
CA GLY A 199 16.55 -7.65 14.99
C GLY A 199 16.26 -6.57 16.03
N PRO A 200 17.30 -6.06 16.74
CA PRO A 200 17.18 -4.90 17.60
C PRO A 200 16.57 -3.71 16.84
N TYR A 201 15.67 -2.97 17.47
CA TYR A 201 15.03 -1.86 16.81
C TYR A 201 16.03 -0.75 16.41
N HIS A 202 16.01 -0.38 15.12
CA HIS A 202 16.81 0.70 14.54
C HIS A 202 15.96 1.94 14.19
N GLY A 203 16.55 3.14 14.20
CA GLY A 203 15.83 4.43 14.20
C GLY A 203 14.83 4.63 13.06
N ASP A 204 13.66 5.22 13.35
CA ASP A 204 12.38 5.18 12.60
C ASP A 204 12.45 5.39 11.08
N ALA A 205 11.58 4.66 10.37
CA ALA A 205 11.37 4.90 8.95
C ALA A 205 10.60 6.22 8.81
N PRO A 206 11.04 7.17 7.99
CA PRO A 206 10.33 8.43 7.85
C PRO A 206 9.02 8.21 7.11
N PHE A 207 8.01 8.97 7.52
CA PHE A 207 6.70 8.99 6.88
C PHE A 207 6.81 9.26 5.36
N PRO A 208 6.06 8.54 4.51
CA PRO A 208 5.07 7.49 4.80
C PRO A 208 5.63 6.04 4.78
N ARG A 209 6.95 5.85 4.89
CA ARG A 209 7.60 4.52 4.76
C ARG A 209 7.38 3.60 5.96
N ASP A 210 6.76 4.11 7.01
CA ASP A 210 6.21 3.38 8.15
C ASP A 210 4.79 2.85 7.90
N TRP A 211 4.23 3.06 6.69
CA TRP A 211 2.92 2.54 6.27
C TRP A 211 3.02 1.64 5.04
N LYS A 212 2.23 0.57 5.02
CA LYS A 212 2.12 -0.33 3.87
C LYS A 212 0.70 -0.79 3.64
N TYR A 213 0.16 -0.52 2.45
CA TYR A 213 -1.22 -0.84 2.07
C TYR A 213 -2.28 -0.48 3.14
N SER A 214 -2.19 0.74 3.67
CA SER A 214 -3.05 1.28 4.73
C SER A 214 -2.87 0.65 6.12
N SER A 215 -1.84 -0.17 6.31
CA SER A 215 -1.45 -0.68 7.62
C SER A 215 -0.25 0.09 8.16
N ALA A 216 -0.36 0.63 9.37
CA ALA A 216 0.80 1.12 10.09
C ALA A 216 1.70 -0.06 10.44
N LEU A 217 2.97 0.02 10.07
CA LEU A 217 3.96 -0.95 10.46
C LEU A 217 4.35 -0.72 11.94
N PRO A 218 4.78 -1.76 12.65
CA PRO A 218 5.32 -1.59 14.01
C PRO A 218 6.41 -0.52 14.04
N GLU A 219 6.51 0.21 15.16
CA GLU A 219 7.56 1.21 15.34
C GLU A 219 8.92 0.57 15.03
N ARG A 220 9.77 1.29 14.29
CA ARG A 220 11.10 0.84 13.89
C ARG A 220 11.14 -0.45 13.05
N PHE A 221 10.03 -0.89 12.47
CA PHE A 221 10.00 -2.08 11.61
C PHE A 221 11.05 -2.02 10.50
N HIS A 222 11.81 -3.10 10.36
CA HIS A 222 12.79 -3.32 9.29
C HIS A 222 13.07 -4.82 9.17
N PHE A 223 13.80 -5.14 8.10
CA PHE A 223 14.42 -6.43 7.92
C PHE A 223 15.94 -6.33 8.11
N ASP A 224 16.50 -7.22 8.92
CA ASP A 224 17.91 -7.56 8.91
C ASP A 224 18.15 -8.52 7.74
N VAL A 225 18.72 -8.00 6.66
CA VAL A 225 19.02 -8.78 5.46
C VAL A 225 20.46 -9.27 5.51
N GLN A 226 20.65 -10.59 5.44
CA GLN A 226 21.97 -11.21 5.43
C GLN A 226 22.02 -12.41 4.49
N HIS A 227 23.20 -12.82 4.05
CA HIS A 227 23.35 -14.02 3.22
C HIS A 227 23.16 -15.29 4.06
N ALA A 228 22.37 -16.25 3.56
CA ALA A 228 22.03 -17.50 4.26
C ALA A 228 23.28 -18.34 4.61
N GLN A 229 24.30 -18.30 3.75
CA GLN A 229 25.59 -18.97 3.98
C GLN A 229 26.65 -18.08 4.64
N ARG A 230 26.24 -16.94 5.23
CA ARG A 230 27.12 -15.96 5.90
C ARG A 230 28.22 -15.36 5.01
N LYS A 231 28.05 -15.38 3.69
CA LYS A 231 28.98 -14.79 2.71
C LYS A 231 28.76 -13.28 2.56
N ALA A 232 29.75 -12.58 2.05
CA ALA A 232 29.58 -11.19 1.61
C ALA A 232 28.60 -11.12 0.42
N PHE A 233 27.87 -10.02 0.29
CA PHE A 233 26.94 -9.78 -0.82
C PHE A 233 26.76 -8.28 -1.07
N ASN A 234 26.23 -7.93 -2.24
CA ASN A 234 25.83 -6.56 -2.56
C ASN A 234 24.30 -6.43 -2.48
N PHE A 235 23.83 -5.34 -1.89
CA PHE A 235 22.42 -4.98 -1.84
C PHE A 235 22.20 -3.64 -2.54
N ASN A 236 21.33 -3.61 -3.54
CA ASN A 236 20.86 -2.37 -4.14
C ASN A 236 19.52 -2.01 -3.54
N ASP A 237 19.47 -0.85 -2.93
CA ASP A 237 18.24 -0.33 -2.34
C ASP A 237 17.31 0.25 -3.41
N ARG A 238 16.12 0.65 -2.97
CA ARG A 238 15.10 1.23 -3.83
C ARG A 238 15.51 2.53 -4.51
N ALA A 239 16.37 3.34 -3.87
CA ALA A 239 16.92 4.56 -4.46
C ALA A 239 18.07 4.28 -5.44
N GLY A 240 18.44 3.01 -5.65
CA GLY A 240 19.59 2.61 -6.46
C GLY A 240 20.92 2.70 -5.72
N ARG A 241 20.92 2.95 -4.41
CA ARG A 241 22.14 2.96 -3.60
C ARG A 241 22.60 1.52 -3.35
N GLY A 242 23.81 1.21 -3.81
CA GLY A 242 24.47 -0.05 -3.51
C GLY A 242 25.13 -0.04 -2.13
N LYS A 243 25.05 -1.16 -1.40
CA LYS A 243 25.81 -1.43 -0.17
C LYS A 243 26.46 -2.80 -0.27
N SER A 244 27.77 -2.83 -0.14
CA SER A 244 28.52 -4.08 0.06
C SER A 244 28.42 -4.48 1.52
N VAL A 245 27.89 -5.67 1.78
CA VAL A 245 27.74 -6.25 3.12
C VAL A 245 28.80 -7.33 3.28
N ALA A 246 29.64 -7.18 4.30
CA ALA A 246 30.72 -8.12 4.58
C ALA A 246 30.21 -9.48 5.08
N THR A 247 31.08 -10.49 5.05
CA THR A 247 30.84 -11.84 5.60
C THR A 247 30.29 -11.76 7.03
N SER A 248 29.26 -12.57 7.30
CA SER A 248 28.55 -12.63 8.60
C SER A 248 27.94 -11.31 9.08
N LYS A 249 27.80 -10.30 8.20
CA LYS A 249 27.09 -9.04 8.51
C LYS A 249 25.73 -9.01 7.83
N HIS A 250 24.89 -8.10 8.30
CA HIS A 250 23.59 -7.78 7.73
C HIS A 250 23.53 -6.31 7.29
N CYS A 251 22.52 -5.96 6.51
CA CYS A 251 22.07 -4.59 6.34
C CYS A 251 20.60 -4.45 6.74
N ASN A 252 20.24 -3.25 7.20
CA ASN A 252 18.88 -2.94 7.61
C ASN A 252 18.10 -2.38 6.43
N VAL A 253 16.94 -2.95 6.15
CA VAL A 253 16.10 -2.57 5.00
C VAL A 253 14.67 -2.33 5.49
N ASP A 254 14.04 -1.21 5.11
CA ASP A 254 12.64 -0.96 5.44
C ASP A 254 11.68 -1.80 4.56
N ALA A 255 10.38 -1.74 4.87
CA ALA A 255 9.35 -2.48 4.14
C ALA A 255 9.19 -2.03 2.67
N HIS A 256 9.82 -0.92 2.27
CA HIS A 256 9.78 -0.41 0.90
C HIS A 256 11.09 -0.64 0.14
N GLY A 257 12.11 -1.22 0.78
CA GLY A 257 13.36 -1.63 0.14
C GLY A 257 14.48 -0.60 0.22
N TYR A 258 14.36 0.42 1.08
CA TYR A 258 15.44 1.37 1.31
C TYR A 258 16.37 0.89 2.43
N LEU A 259 17.66 1.20 2.29
CA LEU A 259 18.63 0.98 3.36
C LEU A 259 18.41 1.96 4.51
N ARG A 260 18.58 1.48 5.74
CA ARG A 260 18.63 2.26 6.98
C ARG A 260 20.04 2.35 7.53
#